data_AF-X0SIZ9-F1
#
_entry.id   AF-X0SIZ9-F1
#
_cell.length_a   1.000
_cell.length_b   1.000
_cell.length_c   1.000
_cell.angle_alpha   90.00
_cell.angle_beta   90.00
_cell.angle_gamma   90.00
#
_symmetry.space_group_name_H-M   'P 1'
#
loop_
_entity.id
_entity.type
_entity.pdbx_description
1 polymer ?
#
loop_
_entity_poly.entity_id
_entity_poly.type
_entity_poly.pdbx_seq_one_letter_code
_entity_poly.pdbx_strand_id
1 'polypeptide(L)'
;TGKDTPGLKYGPLRSYRDRDLLAIDKVRFIGDEVAAVAAIDEDTAEEALDLIEIDYEPLPPVLDLEKAMQEGTVRVHDSVERNIALERHWSFGDVEKGFMEADYVRQDRFSTQVTTHGYLEPHACLAKYDPYGKLTIWANTQRLFSIRRDLSRTLGLPYNRIRVIKPYVGGAFGGKEFLCGPWYCAPLLAMKTGQPVKMVYSMSEDMICTYRRIPIIFEIKTGVNKDGTLLAQYTRAMLDGGAFIVLGPGTLYNIGLASMIPYRLPNFKLDAYQIFTNKMPHAPQRGHGQVQTHFAVESQLDMIAEELRIDPAEIRLKNALQTGDVTVNGLQIISAGLSE
;
A
#
# COMPACT_ATOMS: atom_id res chain seq x y z
N THR A 1 -0.45 15.77 21.58
CA THR A 1 -1.19 14.49 21.42
C THR A 1 -2.23 14.63 20.33
N GLY A 2 -3.06 13.62 20.06
CA GLY A 2 -4.16 13.72 19.07
C GLY A 2 -5.13 14.89 19.30
N LYS A 3 -5.31 15.32 20.55
CA LYS A 3 -6.14 16.49 20.94
C LYS A 3 -5.63 17.83 20.38
N ASP A 4 -4.36 17.89 19.98
CA ASP A 4 -3.74 19.08 19.40
C ASP A 4 -3.97 19.20 17.89
N THR A 5 -4.68 18.25 17.29
CA THR A 5 -5.02 18.22 15.87
C THR A 5 -6.50 18.61 15.64
N PRO A 6 -6.91 19.01 14.43
CA PRO A 6 -8.31 19.27 14.12
C PRO A 6 -9.24 18.03 14.16
N GLY A 7 -8.73 16.84 14.52
CA GLY A 7 -9.52 15.59 14.50
C GLY A 7 -9.90 15.12 13.09
N LEU A 8 -9.20 15.61 12.06
CA LEU A 8 -9.48 15.23 10.67
C LEU A 8 -8.61 14.05 10.25
N LYS A 9 -9.26 12.93 9.93
CA LYS A 9 -8.61 11.74 9.38
C LYS A 9 -7.81 12.06 8.10
N TYR A 10 -6.66 11.42 8.02
CA TYR A 10 -5.70 11.32 6.93
C TYR A 10 -5.95 10.07 6.08
N GLY A 11 -5.59 10.20 4.82
CA GLY A 11 -5.53 9.15 3.81
C GLY A 11 -5.20 9.82 2.47
N PRO A 12 -4.31 9.24 1.65
CA PRO A 12 -3.86 9.85 0.39
C PRO A 12 -5.00 10.06 -0.62
N LEU A 13 -6.06 9.25 -0.53
CA LEU A 13 -7.28 9.36 -1.32
C LEU A 13 -8.42 9.89 -0.47
N ARG A 14 -9.16 10.88 -0.99
CA ARG A 14 -10.21 11.60 -0.24
C ARG A 14 -11.28 10.66 0.32
N SER A 15 -11.68 9.64 -0.42
CA SER A 15 -12.76 8.72 -0.05
C SER A 15 -12.33 7.64 0.95
N TYR A 16 -11.03 7.52 1.24
CA TYR A 16 -10.47 6.41 2.02
C TYR A 16 -9.55 6.95 3.13
N ARG A 17 -10.04 7.95 3.87
CA ARG A 17 -9.31 8.55 4.99
C ARG A 17 -9.73 7.90 6.29
N ASP A 18 -8.84 7.14 6.89
CA ASP A 18 -9.10 6.25 8.01
C ASP A 18 -8.10 6.39 9.16
N ARG A 19 -7.01 7.15 8.98
CA ARG A 19 -5.92 7.31 9.96
C ARG A 19 -5.93 8.67 10.64
N ASP A 20 -5.79 8.73 11.96
CA ASP A 20 -5.49 9.97 12.67
C ASP A 20 -3.99 10.30 12.58
N LEU A 21 -3.59 11.58 12.67
CA LEU A 21 -2.15 11.91 12.66
C LEU A 21 -1.46 11.36 13.91
N LEU A 22 -2.08 11.58 15.06
CA LEU A 22 -1.73 10.95 16.32
C LEU A 22 -2.98 10.22 16.79
N ALA A 23 -2.85 8.98 17.23
CA ALA A 23 -3.95 8.12 17.59
C ALA A 23 -4.93 8.82 18.54
N ILE A 24 -6.22 8.73 18.19
CA ILE A 24 -7.33 9.17 19.01
C ILE A 24 -8.16 7.92 19.32
N ASP A 25 -8.49 7.74 20.60
CA ASP A 25 -9.27 6.63 21.18
C ASP A 25 -8.65 5.22 21.08
N LYS A 26 -8.00 4.87 19.97
CA LYS A 26 -7.52 3.51 19.69
C LYS A 26 -6.23 3.51 18.87
N VAL A 27 -5.20 2.81 19.35
CA VAL A 27 -4.04 2.42 18.56
C VAL A 27 -4.34 1.12 17.80
N ARG A 28 -3.84 1.00 16.57
CA ARG A 28 -4.17 -0.14 15.68
C ARG A 28 -3.00 -1.05 15.36
N PHE A 29 -1.77 -0.65 15.61
CA PHE A 29 -0.59 -1.47 15.40
C PHE A 29 0.57 -0.99 16.29
N ILE A 30 1.61 -1.81 16.42
CA ILE A 30 2.85 -1.40 17.10
C ILE A 30 3.56 -0.34 16.24
N GLY A 31 3.67 0.88 16.76
CA GLY A 31 4.20 2.04 16.02
C GLY A 31 3.15 3.09 15.62
N ASP A 32 1.88 2.91 16.01
CA ASP A 32 0.84 3.92 15.83
C ASP A 32 1.10 5.12 16.77
N GLU A 33 1.46 6.28 16.21
CA GLU A 33 1.98 7.41 16.98
C GLU A 33 0.90 8.01 17.90
N VAL A 34 1.17 8.19 19.21
CA VAL A 34 0.17 8.69 20.19
C VAL A 34 0.45 10.12 20.65
N ALA A 35 1.72 10.43 20.88
CA ALA A 35 2.20 11.71 21.35
C ALA A 35 3.51 12.08 20.64
N ALA A 36 3.90 13.35 20.78
CA ALA A 36 5.17 13.86 20.28
C ALA A 36 5.67 14.95 21.23
N VAL A 37 6.99 15.03 21.41
CA VAL A 37 7.67 15.96 22.31
C VAL A 37 8.54 16.92 21.48
N ALA A 38 8.65 18.16 21.96
CA ALA A 38 9.67 19.11 21.51
C ALA A 38 10.50 19.54 22.70
N ALA A 39 11.82 19.43 22.59
CA ALA A 39 12.78 19.88 23.58
C ALA A 39 13.93 20.67 22.91
N ILE A 40 14.84 21.20 23.72
CA ILE A 40 15.98 21.99 23.24
C ILE A 40 17.10 21.12 22.63
N ASP A 41 17.12 19.84 22.95
CA ASP A 41 18.03 18.82 22.43
C ASP A 41 17.34 17.43 22.41
N GLU A 42 18.03 16.46 21.81
CA GLU A 42 17.52 15.09 21.60
C GLU A 42 17.44 14.31 22.91
N ASP A 43 18.48 14.39 23.76
CA ASP A 43 18.52 13.69 25.06
C ASP A 43 17.34 14.11 25.95
N THR A 44 17.06 15.42 26.05
CA THR A 44 15.91 15.92 26.80
C THR A 44 14.57 15.47 26.20
N ALA A 45 14.49 15.31 24.86
CA ALA A 45 13.28 14.82 24.21
C ALA A 45 13.01 13.35 24.53
N GLU A 46 14.05 12.51 24.52
CA GLU A 46 13.98 11.09 24.90
C GLU A 46 13.61 10.93 26.37
N GLU A 47 14.27 11.66 27.28
CA GLU A 47 13.92 11.64 28.71
C GLU A 47 12.45 12.07 28.94
N ALA A 48 11.98 13.08 28.20
CA ALA A 48 10.60 13.52 28.30
C ALA A 48 9.60 12.52 27.72
N LEU A 49 9.98 11.68 26.75
CA LEU A 49 9.14 10.58 26.25
C LEU A 49 8.97 9.48 27.32
N ASP A 50 10.02 9.15 28.07
CA ASP A 50 9.99 8.16 29.16
C ASP A 50 9.06 8.59 30.32
N LEU A 51 8.81 9.89 30.47
CA LEU A 51 7.90 10.44 31.48
C LEU A 51 6.42 10.41 31.04
N ILE A 52 6.11 10.04 29.80
CA ILE A 52 4.73 9.97 29.31
C ILE A 52 4.09 8.66 29.76
N GLU A 53 3.14 8.75 30.68
CA GLU A 53 2.29 7.62 31.05
C GLU A 53 1.06 7.55 30.13
N ILE A 54 0.80 6.36 29.57
CA ILE A 54 -0.38 6.08 28.77
C ILE A 54 -1.07 4.84 29.33
N ASP A 55 -2.33 4.99 29.71
CA ASP A 55 -3.18 3.87 30.13
C ASP A 55 -3.89 3.27 28.91
N TYR A 56 -3.72 1.96 28.70
CA TYR A 56 -4.31 1.22 27.59
C TYR A 56 -5.22 0.12 28.12
N GLU A 57 -6.38 -0.04 27.50
CA GLU A 57 -7.15 -1.28 27.56
C GLU A 57 -6.70 -2.22 26.42
N PRO A 58 -5.98 -3.32 26.69
CA PRO A 58 -5.50 -4.19 25.63
C PRO A 58 -6.64 -4.92 24.94
N LEU A 59 -6.67 -4.86 23.60
CA LEU A 59 -7.63 -5.57 22.77
C LEU A 59 -6.99 -6.76 22.07
N PRO A 60 -7.73 -7.86 21.80
CA PRO A 60 -7.18 -8.99 21.04
C PRO A 60 -6.77 -8.56 19.63
N PRO A 61 -5.49 -8.75 19.23
CA PRO A 61 -5.03 -8.32 17.93
C PRO A 61 -5.45 -9.31 16.83
N VAL A 62 -5.81 -8.77 15.68
CA VAL A 62 -6.14 -9.47 14.44
C VAL A 62 -4.88 -9.56 13.60
N LEU A 63 -4.15 -10.68 13.66
CA LEU A 63 -2.86 -10.85 12.96
C LEU A 63 -2.92 -11.87 11.82
N ASP A 64 -3.94 -12.72 11.81
CA ASP A 64 -4.16 -13.74 10.78
C ASP A 64 -5.13 -13.20 9.73
N LEU A 65 -4.69 -13.19 8.48
CA LEU A 65 -5.39 -12.56 7.37
C LEU A 65 -6.72 -13.25 7.04
N GLU A 66 -6.76 -14.57 7.08
CA GLU A 66 -7.94 -15.35 6.72
C GLU A 66 -8.95 -15.36 7.87
N LYS A 67 -8.48 -15.44 9.12
CA LYS A 67 -9.34 -15.30 10.30
C LYS A 67 -9.93 -13.89 10.42
N ALA A 68 -9.21 -12.86 9.97
CA ALA A 68 -9.72 -11.48 9.96
C ALA A 68 -11.05 -11.34 9.20
N MET A 69 -11.24 -12.15 8.16
CA MET A 69 -12.44 -12.19 7.31
C MET A 69 -13.61 -13.01 7.87
N GLN A 70 -13.41 -13.72 8.99
CA GLN A 70 -14.45 -14.56 9.58
C GLN A 70 -15.46 -13.71 10.37
N GLU A 71 -16.70 -14.19 10.42
CA GLU A 71 -17.74 -13.57 11.25
C GLU A 71 -17.40 -13.70 12.74
N GLY A 72 -17.68 -12.65 13.51
CA GLY A 72 -17.36 -12.60 14.94
C GLY A 72 -15.91 -12.24 15.30
N THR A 73 -15.00 -12.13 14.32
CA THR A 73 -13.64 -11.64 14.57
C THR A 73 -13.66 -10.18 15.03
N VAL A 74 -12.78 -9.84 15.98
CA VAL A 74 -12.58 -8.46 16.46
C VAL A 74 -12.33 -7.53 15.27
N ARG A 75 -12.95 -6.35 15.28
CA ARG A 75 -12.83 -5.37 14.19
C ARG A 75 -11.69 -4.40 14.48
N VAL A 76 -10.78 -4.25 13.52
CA VAL A 76 -9.71 -3.22 13.57
C VAL A 76 -10.32 -1.83 13.42
N HIS A 77 -11.27 -1.68 12.50
CA HIS A 77 -12.11 -0.49 12.33
C HIS A 77 -13.58 -0.87 12.46
N ASP A 78 -14.30 -0.19 13.34
CA ASP A 78 -15.70 -0.53 13.64
C ASP A 78 -16.64 -0.27 12.45
N SER A 79 -16.21 0.57 11.51
CA SER A 79 -16.96 0.97 10.31
C SER A 79 -16.99 -0.09 9.20
N VAL A 80 -16.29 -1.22 9.35
CA VAL A 80 -16.28 -2.30 8.35
C VAL A 80 -16.66 -3.63 8.97
N GLU A 81 -17.26 -4.49 8.16
CA GLU A 81 -17.57 -5.87 8.54
C GLU A 81 -16.45 -6.81 8.12
N ARG A 82 -16.21 -7.86 8.91
CA ARG A 82 -15.23 -8.92 8.60
C ARG A 82 -13.83 -8.38 8.27
N ASN A 83 -13.47 -7.21 8.82
CA ASN A 83 -12.22 -6.50 8.52
C ASN A 83 -11.94 -6.26 7.02
N ILE A 84 -12.92 -6.38 6.13
CA ILE A 84 -12.70 -6.15 4.70
C ILE A 84 -12.72 -4.63 4.46
N ALA A 85 -11.54 -4.09 4.21
CA ALA A 85 -11.36 -2.65 4.01
C ALA A 85 -11.83 -2.22 2.62
N LEU A 86 -11.53 -3.03 1.60
CA LEU A 86 -11.86 -2.78 0.20
C LEU A 86 -12.02 -4.09 -0.56
N GLU A 87 -12.90 -4.05 -1.55
CA GLU A 87 -13.13 -5.15 -2.48
C GLU A 87 -13.05 -4.65 -3.92
N ARG A 88 -12.58 -5.49 -4.83
CA ARG A 88 -12.60 -5.24 -6.27
C ARG A 88 -12.90 -6.53 -7.00
N HIS A 89 -13.96 -6.50 -7.80
CA HIS A 89 -14.41 -7.62 -8.61
C HIS A 89 -14.41 -7.23 -10.08
N TRP A 90 -13.68 -7.97 -10.91
CA TRP A 90 -13.70 -7.82 -12.36
C TRP A 90 -14.20 -9.11 -13.02
N SER A 91 -14.95 -8.95 -14.10
CA SER A 91 -15.42 -10.05 -14.93
C SER A 91 -15.39 -9.57 -16.38
N PHE A 92 -14.53 -10.19 -17.18
CA PHE A 92 -14.40 -9.92 -18.61
C PHE A 92 -14.45 -11.26 -19.37
N GLY A 93 -15.23 -11.33 -20.45
CA GLY A 93 -15.51 -12.58 -21.14
C GLY A 93 -16.35 -13.55 -20.27
N ASP A 94 -16.22 -14.85 -20.57
CA ASP A 94 -16.88 -15.95 -19.86
C ASP A 94 -15.81 -16.94 -19.35
N VAL A 95 -15.41 -16.76 -18.09
CA VAL A 95 -14.33 -17.55 -17.47
C VAL A 95 -14.70 -19.02 -17.32
N GLU A 96 -15.98 -19.33 -17.07
CA GLU A 96 -16.44 -20.71 -16.91
C GLU A 96 -16.41 -21.44 -18.25
N LYS A 97 -16.87 -20.78 -19.31
CA LYS A 97 -16.72 -21.30 -20.68
C LYS A 97 -15.26 -21.58 -21.02
N GLY A 98 -14.37 -20.63 -20.75
CA GLY A 98 -12.95 -20.82 -21.04
C GLY A 98 -12.31 -21.97 -20.24
N PHE A 99 -12.79 -22.27 -19.02
CA PHE A 99 -12.36 -23.47 -18.28
C PHE A 99 -12.95 -24.77 -18.84
N MET A 100 -14.19 -24.77 -19.33
CA MET A 100 -14.80 -25.95 -19.95
C MET A 100 -14.15 -26.31 -21.30
N GLU A 101 -13.72 -25.31 -22.05
CA GLU A 101 -13.07 -25.48 -23.36
C GLU A 101 -11.57 -25.79 -23.26
N ALA A 102 -10.95 -25.58 -22.09
CA ALA A 102 -9.54 -25.83 -21.88
C ALA A 102 -9.22 -27.33 -21.84
N ASP A 103 -8.16 -27.72 -22.55
CA ASP A 103 -7.61 -29.08 -22.48
C ASP A 103 -6.93 -29.36 -21.13
N TYR A 104 -6.38 -28.33 -20.48
CA TYR A 104 -5.71 -28.42 -19.19
C TYR A 104 -6.05 -27.22 -18.31
N VAL A 105 -6.37 -27.47 -17.05
CA VAL A 105 -6.69 -26.45 -16.05
C VAL A 105 -5.84 -26.68 -14.81
N ARG A 106 -5.08 -25.66 -14.42
CA ARG A 106 -4.23 -25.69 -13.24
C ARG A 106 -4.72 -24.69 -12.20
N GLN A 107 -4.65 -25.06 -10.92
CA GLN A 107 -4.94 -24.16 -9.80
C GLN A 107 -3.82 -24.26 -8.75
N ASP A 108 -3.32 -23.11 -8.31
CA ASP A 108 -2.26 -23.01 -7.31
C ASP A 108 -2.53 -21.87 -6.35
N ARG A 109 -1.85 -21.93 -5.20
CA ARG A 109 -1.86 -20.89 -4.18
C ARG A 109 -0.44 -20.37 -3.97
N PHE A 110 -0.28 -19.05 -4.04
CA PHE A 110 1.01 -18.36 -3.87
C PHE A 110 0.92 -17.35 -2.74
N SER A 111 2.05 -17.08 -2.09
CA SER A 111 2.13 -16.03 -1.08
C SER A 111 3.42 -15.24 -1.24
N THR A 112 3.35 -13.93 -1.02
CA THR A 112 4.54 -13.07 -0.95
C THR A 112 4.71 -12.47 0.44
N GLN A 113 5.96 -12.30 0.85
CA GLN A 113 6.35 -11.71 2.13
C GLN A 113 6.28 -10.18 2.14
N VAL A 114 6.36 -9.62 3.34
CA VAL A 114 6.59 -8.19 3.56
C VAL A 114 8.02 -7.84 3.16
N THR A 115 8.22 -6.72 2.45
CA THR A 115 9.55 -6.18 2.14
C THR A 115 9.65 -4.70 2.47
N THR A 116 10.85 -4.26 2.85
CA THR A 116 11.18 -2.83 3.01
C THR A 116 11.60 -2.21 1.68
N HIS A 117 11.42 -0.89 1.57
CA HIS A 117 11.82 -0.10 0.40
C HIS A 117 13.33 -0.03 0.20
N GLY A 118 14.13 -0.22 1.26
CA GLY A 118 15.58 -0.32 1.19
C GLY A 118 16.31 1.01 0.92
N TYR A 119 15.68 2.16 1.20
CA TYR A 119 16.41 3.43 1.24
C TYR A 119 17.30 3.51 2.48
N LEU A 120 18.43 4.22 2.37
CA LEU A 120 19.40 4.37 3.46
C LEU A 120 19.12 5.58 4.35
N GLU A 121 18.44 6.59 3.81
CA GLU A 121 18.08 7.80 4.55
C GLU A 121 16.72 7.58 5.26
N PRO A 122 16.63 7.64 6.59
CA PRO A 122 15.35 7.62 7.30
C PRO A 122 14.45 8.83 6.98
N HIS A 123 13.17 8.75 7.33
CA HIS A 123 12.27 9.90 7.24
C HIS A 123 12.72 11.05 8.16
N ALA A 124 12.73 12.26 7.61
CA ALA A 124 13.15 13.46 8.31
C ALA A 124 12.32 14.68 7.90
N CYS A 125 12.15 15.61 8.83
CA CYS A 125 11.54 16.91 8.57
C CYS A 125 12.16 18.00 9.45
N LEU A 126 12.41 19.15 8.84
CA LEU A 126 12.55 20.42 9.55
C LEU A 126 11.31 21.26 9.28
N ALA A 127 10.69 21.80 10.31
CA ALA A 127 9.53 22.67 10.20
C ALA A 127 9.80 24.02 10.85
N LYS A 128 9.28 25.08 10.24
CA LYS A 128 9.29 26.44 10.80
C LYS A 128 7.92 27.05 10.59
N TYR A 129 7.31 27.52 11.67
CA TYR A 129 6.08 28.30 11.65
C TYR A 129 6.42 29.75 11.97
N ASP A 130 6.11 30.68 11.07
CA ASP A 130 6.41 32.09 11.30
C ASP A 130 5.27 32.83 12.05
N PRO A 131 5.58 33.99 12.68
CA PRO A 131 4.56 34.78 13.37
C PRO A 131 3.42 35.29 12.48
N TYR A 132 3.56 35.24 11.15
CA TYR A 132 2.52 35.62 10.19
C TYR A 132 1.61 34.45 9.80
N GLY A 133 1.78 33.30 10.44
CA GLY A 133 0.95 32.11 10.27
C GLY A 133 1.30 31.28 9.04
N LYS A 134 2.54 31.35 8.54
CA LYS A 134 3.01 30.53 7.42
C LYS A 134 3.90 29.40 7.92
N LEU A 135 3.53 28.18 7.53
CA LEU A 135 4.30 26.97 7.78
C LEU A 135 5.22 26.70 6.59
N THR A 136 6.52 26.58 6.84
CA THR A 136 7.50 26.07 5.87
C THR A 136 8.11 24.77 6.40
N ILE A 137 8.13 23.73 5.57
CA ILE A 137 8.75 22.45 5.92
C ILE A 137 9.80 22.05 4.88
N TRP A 138 10.86 21.41 5.34
CA TRP A 138 11.85 20.72 4.52
C TRP A 138 11.75 19.24 4.84
N ALA A 139 11.21 18.47 3.89
CA ALA A 139 10.93 17.05 4.09
C ALA A 139 11.46 16.24 2.92
N ASN A 140 12.02 15.08 3.21
CA ASN A 140 12.60 14.17 2.23
C ASN A 140 11.54 13.33 1.49
N THR A 141 10.52 13.98 0.93
CA THR A 141 9.36 13.36 0.28
C THR A 141 9.49 13.22 -1.23
N GLN A 142 8.82 12.21 -1.82
CA GLN A 142 8.60 12.10 -3.26
C GLN A 142 7.42 12.97 -3.77
N ARG A 143 6.49 13.37 -2.89
CA ARG A 143 5.18 13.93 -3.27
C ARG A 143 4.87 15.29 -2.65
N LEU A 144 5.72 16.27 -2.91
CA LEU A 144 5.64 17.62 -2.32
C LEU A 144 4.24 18.29 -2.38
N PHE A 145 3.51 18.18 -3.50
CA PHE A 145 2.15 18.75 -3.60
C PHE A 145 1.10 17.97 -2.80
N SER A 146 1.21 16.64 -2.75
CA SER A 146 0.29 15.81 -1.98
C SER A 146 0.50 16.02 -0.48
N ILE A 147 1.76 16.04 -0.02
CA ILE A 147 2.10 16.37 1.38
C ILE A 147 1.57 17.74 1.77
N ARG A 148 1.74 18.76 0.93
CA ARG A 148 1.18 20.10 1.18
C ARG A 148 -0.34 20.09 1.37
N ARG A 149 -1.06 19.38 0.50
CA ARG A 149 -2.52 19.23 0.57
C ARG A 149 -2.93 18.48 1.83
N ASP A 150 -2.20 17.42 2.17
CA ASP A 150 -2.53 16.57 3.30
C ASP A 150 -2.30 17.32 4.62
N LEU A 151 -1.19 18.05 4.77
CA LEU A 151 -0.93 18.94 5.90
C LEU A 151 -1.94 20.08 6.02
N SER A 152 -2.40 20.64 4.89
CA SER A 152 -3.45 21.68 4.91
C SER A 152 -4.71 21.17 5.60
N ARG A 153 -5.11 19.94 5.31
CA ARG A 153 -6.25 19.30 5.97
C ARG A 153 -5.93 18.96 7.42
N THR A 154 -4.86 18.22 7.65
CA THR A 154 -4.62 17.56 8.94
C THR A 154 -4.09 18.51 10.02
N LEU A 155 -3.58 19.69 9.64
CA LEU A 155 -3.18 20.76 10.57
C LEU A 155 -4.16 21.95 10.56
N GLY A 156 -5.22 21.92 9.74
CA GLY A 156 -6.22 22.98 9.69
C GLY A 156 -5.71 24.31 9.11
N LEU A 157 -4.63 24.29 8.33
CA LEU A 157 -4.05 25.47 7.71
C LEU A 157 -4.52 25.65 6.26
N PRO A 158 -4.81 26.87 5.81
CA PRO A 158 -5.07 27.14 4.39
C PRO A 158 -3.89 26.68 3.50
N TYR A 159 -4.19 26.08 2.34
CA TYR A 159 -3.17 25.53 1.44
C TYR A 159 -2.09 26.56 1.06
N ASN A 160 -2.47 27.83 0.86
CA ASN A 160 -1.56 28.94 0.55
C ASN A 160 -0.66 29.38 1.73
N ARG A 161 -0.96 28.94 2.95
CA ARG A 161 -0.14 29.17 4.16
C ARG A 161 0.91 28.09 4.41
N ILE A 162 0.95 27.06 3.57
CA ILE A 162 1.94 25.98 3.69
C ILE A 162 2.92 26.03 2.52
N ARG A 163 4.22 25.93 2.80
CA ARG A 163 5.29 25.76 1.84
C ARG A 163 6.02 24.45 2.15
N VAL A 164 6.10 23.56 1.16
CA VAL A 164 6.87 22.31 1.26
C VAL A 164 8.09 22.44 0.35
N ILE A 165 9.28 22.23 0.91
CA ILE A 165 10.56 22.23 0.21
C ILE A 165 11.10 20.79 0.27
N LYS A 166 11.46 20.25 -0.89
CA LYS A 166 12.12 18.94 -0.98
C LYS A 166 13.62 19.18 -1.17
N PRO A 167 14.47 18.90 -0.18
CA PRO A 167 15.91 18.90 -0.34
C PRO A 167 16.37 17.70 -1.20
N TYR A 168 17.66 17.40 -1.20
CA TYR A 168 18.14 16.10 -1.69
C TYR A 168 17.46 14.96 -0.91
N VAL A 169 17.12 13.87 -1.60
CA VAL A 169 16.41 12.72 -1.02
C VAL A 169 17.24 11.46 -1.25
N GLY A 170 17.63 10.79 -0.17
CA GLY A 170 18.46 9.59 -0.15
C GLY A 170 17.70 8.29 -0.45
N GLY A 171 16.93 8.30 -1.54
CA GLY A 171 16.09 7.17 -1.96
C GLY A 171 14.72 7.15 -1.30
N ALA A 172 13.80 6.39 -1.91
CA ALA A 172 12.41 6.30 -1.42
C ALA A 172 11.64 5.08 -1.96
N PHE A 173 11.69 4.82 -3.27
CA PHE A 173 11.13 3.62 -3.90
C PHE A 173 9.63 3.35 -3.65
N GLY A 174 8.86 4.40 -3.35
CA GLY A 174 7.43 4.35 -2.96
C GLY A 174 7.17 4.58 -1.47
N GLY A 175 8.20 4.49 -0.63
CA GLY A 175 8.07 4.56 0.83
C GLY A 175 8.03 5.97 1.40
N LYS A 176 8.42 6.99 0.62
CA LYS A 176 8.39 8.41 1.01
C LYS A 176 7.30 9.19 0.28
N GLU A 177 6.14 8.57 0.10
CA GLU A 177 5.00 9.17 -0.62
C GLU A 177 3.89 9.72 0.29
N PHE A 178 3.78 9.20 1.52
CA PHE A 178 2.66 9.41 2.43
C PHE A 178 3.14 10.07 3.74
N LEU A 179 2.24 10.72 4.46
CA LEU A 179 2.58 11.35 5.74
C LEU A 179 3.09 10.30 6.74
N CYS A 180 4.15 10.67 7.46
CA CYS A 180 4.73 9.91 8.57
C CYS A 180 5.05 10.88 9.71
N GLY A 181 5.30 10.36 10.93
CA GLY A 181 5.54 11.14 12.14
C GLY A 181 6.34 12.43 11.93
N PRO A 182 7.58 12.41 11.42
CA PRO A 182 8.39 13.60 11.24
C PRO A 182 7.69 14.68 10.42
N TRP A 183 6.93 14.27 9.40
CA TRP A 183 6.32 15.19 8.44
C TRP A 183 5.06 15.87 8.96
N TYR A 184 4.46 15.42 10.06
CA TYR A 184 3.31 16.10 10.68
C TYR A 184 3.53 16.48 12.16
N CYS A 185 4.34 15.73 12.92
CA CYS A 185 4.69 16.08 14.30
C CYS A 185 5.60 17.30 14.35
N ALA A 186 6.67 17.37 13.53
CA ALA A 186 7.54 18.55 13.53
C ALA A 186 6.78 19.83 13.15
N PRO A 187 5.93 19.85 12.10
CA PRO A 187 5.06 20.99 11.84
C PRO A 187 4.09 21.35 12.97
N LEU A 188 3.44 20.36 13.57
CA LEU A 188 2.50 20.58 14.68
C LEU A 188 3.22 21.21 15.89
N LEU A 189 4.38 20.68 16.26
CA LEU A 189 5.21 21.18 17.35
C LEU A 189 5.78 22.57 17.04
N ALA A 190 6.18 22.84 15.79
CA ALA A 190 6.63 24.17 15.38
C ALA A 190 5.50 25.20 15.50
N MET A 191 4.26 24.83 15.15
CA MET A 191 3.09 25.68 15.33
C MET A 191 2.78 25.94 16.81
N LYS A 192 2.96 24.94 17.67
CA LYS A 192 2.70 25.05 19.13
C LYS A 192 3.75 25.88 19.86
N THR A 193 5.02 25.70 19.51
CA THR A 193 6.15 26.36 20.18
C THR A 193 6.48 27.73 19.58
N GLY A 194 6.09 27.99 18.32
CA GLY A 194 6.57 29.15 17.56
C GLY A 194 8.07 29.07 17.19
N GLN A 195 8.72 27.92 17.45
CA GLN A 195 10.13 27.69 17.17
C GLN A 195 10.30 26.73 16.00
N PRO A 196 11.45 26.77 15.29
CA PRO A 196 11.79 25.71 14.36
C PRO A 196 11.92 24.36 15.08
N VAL A 197 11.34 23.30 14.53
CA VAL A 197 11.41 21.93 15.07
C VAL A 197 11.97 21.01 14.01
N LYS A 198 13.00 20.25 14.37
CA LYS A 198 13.58 19.18 13.55
C LYS A 198 13.21 17.85 14.17
N MET A 199 12.80 16.89 13.34
CA MET A 199 12.55 15.51 13.73
C MET A 199 13.15 14.60 12.67
N VAL A 200 13.90 13.60 13.11
CA VAL A 200 14.55 12.61 12.26
C VAL A 200 14.30 11.26 12.92
N TYR A 201 13.74 10.31 12.18
CA TYR A 201 13.68 8.95 12.69
C TYR A 201 15.06 8.31 12.68
N SER A 202 15.35 7.51 13.70
CA SER A 202 16.31 6.41 13.59
C SER A 202 15.86 5.42 12.51
N MET A 203 16.78 4.60 11.99
CA MET A 203 16.41 3.57 11.03
C MET A 203 15.43 2.54 11.65
N SER A 204 15.54 2.26 12.95
CA SER A 204 14.62 1.38 13.68
C SER A 204 13.19 1.93 13.75
N GLU A 205 13.03 3.22 14.07
CA GLU A 205 11.71 3.87 14.11
C GLU A 205 11.10 3.96 12.71
N ASP A 206 11.90 4.36 11.72
CA ASP A 206 11.50 4.30 10.33
C ASP A 206 11.05 2.88 9.99
N MET A 207 11.72 1.89 10.57
CA MET A 207 11.45 0.51 10.26
C MET A 207 10.07 0.01 10.69
N ILE A 208 9.52 0.55 11.78
CA ILE A 208 8.30 0.10 12.43
C ILE A 208 7.12 1.08 12.27
N CYS A 209 7.39 2.38 12.14
CA CYS A 209 6.37 3.44 12.06
C CYS A 209 6.02 3.86 10.63
N THR A 210 6.73 3.34 9.62
CA THR A 210 6.49 3.67 8.21
C THR A 210 5.95 2.47 7.44
N TYR A 211 5.91 2.58 6.12
CA TYR A 211 5.17 1.66 5.28
C TYR A 211 6.02 0.54 4.70
N ARG A 212 5.41 -0.60 4.39
CA ARG A 212 6.06 -1.73 3.70
C ARG A 212 5.31 -2.17 2.47
N ARG A 213 5.95 -2.98 1.62
CA ARG A 213 5.20 -3.67 0.56
C ARG A 213 4.15 -4.57 1.19
N ILE A 214 2.97 -4.50 0.61
CA ILE A 214 1.81 -5.31 0.97
C ILE A 214 2.05 -6.79 0.62
N PRO A 215 2.03 -7.71 1.60
CA PRO A 215 2.06 -9.14 1.31
C PRO A 215 0.68 -9.56 0.78
N ILE A 216 0.68 -10.51 -0.15
CA ILE A 216 -0.53 -10.95 -0.84
C ILE A 216 -0.54 -12.47 -0.89
N ILE A 217 -1.70 -13.05 -0.62
CA ILE A 217 -2.02 -14.45 -0.89
C ILE A 217 -2.85 -14.50 -2.16
N PHE A 218 -2.40 -15.25 -3.14
CA PHE A 218 -3.12 -15.48 -4.39
C PHE A 218 -3.62 -16.91 -4.47
N GLU A 219 -4.84 -17.09 -4.98
CA GLU A 219 -5.33 -18.35 -5.53
C GLU A 219 -5.59 -18.11 -7.01
N ILE A 220 -4.83 -18.77 -7.88
CA ILE A 220 -4.91 -18.55 -9.33
C ILE A 220 -5.31 -19.85 -9.99
N LYS A 221 -6.31 -19.80 -10.86
CA LYS A 221 -6.75 -20.89 -11.72
C LYS A 221 -6.64 -20.45 -13.17
N THR A 222 -5.85 -21.17 -13.96
CA THR A 222 -5.61 -20.87 -15.38
C THR A 222 -5.98 -22.07 -16.24
N GLY A 223 -6.75 -21.83 -17.30
CA GLY A 223 -7.14 -22.80 -18.32
C GLY A 223 -6.42 -22.55 -19.63
N VAL A 224 -5.86 -23.60 -20.21
CA VAL A 224 -5.04 -23.57 -21.43
C VAL A 224 -5.35 -24.74 -22.37
N ASN A 225 -5.09 -24.57 -23.65
CA ASN A 225 -5.08 -25.66 -24.62
C ASN A 225 -3.77 -26.46 -24.57
N LYS A 226 -3.76 -27.67 -25.14
CA LYS A 226 -2.56 -28.54 -25.25
C LYS A 226 -1.37 -27.85 -25.93
N ASP A 227 -1.66 -26.88 -26.77
CA ASP A 227 -0.66 -26.12 -27.51
C ASP A 227 -0.17 -24.88 -26.73
N GLY A 228 -0.60 -24.70 -25.48
CA GLY A 228 -0.20 -23.60 -24.60
C GLY A 228 -1.03 -22.32 -24.73
N THR A 229 -2.07 -22.29 -25.58
CA THR A 229 -2.93 -21.09 -25.73
C THR A 229 -3.72 -20.82 -24.45
N LEU A 230 -3.65 -19.61 -23.90
CA LEU A 230 -4.41 -19.20 -22.71
C LEU A 230 -5.88 -18.96 -23.06
N LEU A 231 -6.79 -19.54 -22.29
CA LEU A 231 -8.24 -19.39 -22.51
C LEU A 231 -8.95 -18.66 -21.37
N ALA A 232 -8.58 -18.94 -20.12
CA ALA A 232 -9.23 -18.34 -18.97
C ALA A 232 -8.29 -18.22 -17.79
N GLN A 233 -8.45 -17.15 -17.00
CA GLN A 233 -7.82 -17.05 -15.70
C GLN A 233 -8.81 -16.49 -14.67
N TYR A 234 -8.84 -17.14 -13.52
CA TYR A 234 -9.46 -16.63 -12.31
C TYR A 234 -8.37 -16.34 -11.27
N THR A 235 -8.35 -15.11 -10.75
CA THR A 235 -7.43 -14.69 -9.70
C THR A 235 -8.22 -14.24 -8.49
N ARG A 236 -8.02 -14.91 -7.36
CA ARG A 236 -8.42 -14.40 -6.04
C ARG A 236 -7.18 -13.88 -5.32
N ALA A 237 -7.25 -12.64 -4.81
CA ALA A 237 -6.14 -12.00 -4.12
C ALA A 237 -6.58 -11.48 -2.75
N MET A 238 -5.91 -11.93 -1.68
CA MET A 238 -6.11 -11.46 -0.31
C MET A 238 -4.87 -10.68 0.12
N LEU A 239 -5.04 -9.38 0.32
CA LEU A 239 -3.96 -8.47 0.66
C LEU A 239 -4.03 -8.13 2.15
N ASP A 240 -2.92 -8.30 2.84
CA ASP A 240 -2.80 -7.80 4.22
C ASP A 240 -2.61 -6.28 4.18
N GLY A 241 -3.66 -5.52 4.46
CA GLY A 241 -3.62 -4.06 4.43
C GLY A 241 -2.86 -3.45 5.61
N GLY A 242 -2.61 -4.22 6.66
CA GLY A 242 -2.23 -3.68 7.96
C GLY A 242 -3.36 -2.85 8.55
N ALA A 243 -3.01 -1.90 9.41
CA ALA A 243 -3.97 -1.10 10.17
C ALA A 243 -4.78 -0.06 9.37
N PHE A 244 -4.35 0.31 8.16
CA PHE A 244 -4.93 1.42 7.39
C PHE A 244 -4.95 1.15 5.87
N ILE A 245 -5.88 1.76 5.14
CA ILE A 245 -6.12 1.54 3.70
C ILE A 245 -4.95 2.02 2.84
N VAL A 246 -4.43 3.22 3.15
CA VAL A 246 -3.38 3.92 2.37
C VAL A 246 -3.75 4.00 0.88
N LEU A 247 -3.07 3.26 -0.01
CA LEU A 247 -3.27 3.22 -1.47
C LEU A 247 -3.87 1.89 -1.97
N GLY A 248 -4.56 1.17 -1.08
CA GLY A 248 -5.32 -0.03 -1.37
C GLY A 248 -6.10 -0.04 -2.69
N PRO A 249 -6.91 0.99 -3.03
CA PRO A 249 -7.71 0.99 -4.26
C PRO A 249 -6.86 0.88 -5.53
N GLY A 250 -5.67 1.46 -5.52
CA GLY A 250 -4.69 1.38 -6.60
C GLY A 250 -3.99 0.03 -6.63
N THR A 251 -3.66 -0.55 -5.46
CA THR A 251 -3.09 -1.90 -5.38
C THR A 251 -4.03 -2.94 -5.99
N LEU A 252 -5.31 -2.94 -5.58
CA LEU A 252 -6.32 -3.89 -6.10
C LEU A 252 -6.50 -3.75 -7.61
N TYR A 253 -6.47 -2.52 -8.13
CA TYR A 253 -6.54 -2.25 -9.56
C TYR A 253 -5.31 -2.81 -10.31
N ASN A 254 -4.11 -2.58 -9.78
CA ASN A 254 -2.87 -3.02 -10.43
C ASN A 254 -2.71 -4.53 -10.45
N ILE A 255 -3.23 -5.26 -9.44
CA ILE A 255 -3.26 -6.72 -9.43
C ILE A 255 -4.06 -7.25 -10.63
N GLY A 256 -5.25 -6.70 -10.86
CA GLY A 256 -6.05 -7.09 -12.01
C GLY A 256 -5.33 -6.84 -13.33
N LEU A 257 -4.72 -5.67 -13.50
CA LEU A 257 -3.95 -5.37 -14.72
C LEU A 257 -2.77 -6.31 -14.93
N ALA A 258 -1.96 -6.53 -13.89
CA ALA A 258 -0.77 -7.38 -13.96
C ALA A 258 -1.11 -8.88 -14.08
N SER A 259 -2.35 -9.28 -13.79
CA SER A 259 -2.81 -10.65 -14.03
C SER A 259 -3.07 -10.90 -15.52
N MET A 260 -3.50 -9.87 -16.27
CA MET A 260 -3.85 -9.99 -17.68
C MET A 260 -2.69 -9.65 -18.62
N ILE A 261 -1.90 -8.62 -18.31
CA ILE A 261 -0.78 -8.16 -19.14
C ILE A 261 0.50 -8.89 -18.69
N PRO A 262 1.32 -9.45 -19.60
CA PRO A 262 1.44 -9.10 -21.02
C PRO A 262 0.81 -10.10 -22.01
N TYR A 263 -0.12 -10.95 -21.59
CA TYR A 263 -0.64 -12.02 -22.44
C TYR A 263 -2.05 -11.74 -23.00
N ARG A 264 -2.34 -12.34 -24.15
CA ARG A 264 -3.68 -12.47 -24.69
C ARG A 264 -4.45 -13.44 -23.83
N LEU A 265 -5.48 -12.92 -23.18
CA LEU A 265 -6.34 -13.70 -22.29
C LEU A 265 -7.79 -13.32 -22.60
N PRO A 266 -8.58 -14.21 -23.24
CA PRO A 266 -9.93 -13.85 -23.70
C PRO A 266 -10.97 -13.85 -22.58
N ASN A 267 -10.71 -14.54 -21.46
CA ASN A 267 -11.64 -14.60 -20.33
C ASN A 267 -10.88 -14.39 -19.01
N PHE A 268 -11.30 -13.40 -18.21
CA PHE A 268 -10.64 -13.06 -16.97
C PHE A 268 -11.64 -12.71 -15.87
N LYS A 269 -11.39 -13.22 -14.67
CA LYS A 269 -12.13 -12.85 -13.47
C LYS A 269 -11.17 -12.58 -12.31
N LEU A 270 -11.43 -11.50 -11.57
CA LEU A 270 -10.67 -11.10 -10.38
C LEU A 270 -11.61 -10.95 -9.20
N ASP A 271 -11.24 -11.52 -8.05
CA ASP A 271 -11.81 -11.20 -6.74
C ASP A 271 -10.68 -10.78 -5.79
N ALA A 272 -10.53 -9.48 -5.55
CA ALA A 272 -9.44 -8.94 -4.74
C ALA A 272 -9.95 -8.22 -3.49
N TYR A 273 -9.35 -8.52 -2.34
CA TYR A 273 -9.76 -8.03 -1.02
C TYR A 273 -8.56 -7.42 -0.30
N GLN A 274 -8.66 -6.17 0.14
CA GLN A 274 -7.77 -5.63 1.16
C GLN A 274 -8.40 -5.82 2.52
N ILE A 275 -7.66 -6.43 3.44
CA ILE A 275 -8.17 -6.83 4.75
C ILE A 275 -7.35 -6.07 5.81
N PHE A 276 -8.03 -5.50 6.79
CA PHE A 276 -7.37 -4.89 7.94
C PHE A 276 -6.81 -5.95 8.87
N THR A 277 -5.61 -5.69 9.37
CA THR A 277 -4.97 -6.44 10.45
C THR A 277 -4.32 -5.45 11.43
N ASN A 278 -3.93 -5.90 12.62
CA ASN A 278 -3.17 -5.10 13.58
C ASN A 278 -1.65 -5.09 13.29
N LYS A 279 -1.28 -5.28 12.02
CA LYS A 279 0.09 -5.11 11.53
C LYS A 279 0.31 -3.70 11.00
N MET A 280 1.58 -3.34 10.81
CA MET A 280 1.97 -2.06 10.25
C MET A 280 1.28 -1.78 8.90
N PRO A 281 0.87 -0.53 8.62
CA PRO A 281 0.23 -0.21 7.35
C PRO A 281 1.18 -0.40 6.17
N HIS A 282 0.64 -0.87 5.06
CA HIS A 282 1.40 -1.10 3.85
C HIS A 282 1.22 0.02 2.82
N ALA A 283 2.20 0.19 1.94
CA ALA A 283 2.20 1.18 0.87
C ALA A 283 2.76 0.61 -0.44
N PRO A 284 2.56 1.34 -1.55
CA PRO A 284 3.30 1.12 -2.78
C PRO A 284 4.81 0.95 -2.52
N GLN A 285 5.37 -0.10 -3.10
CA GLN A 285 6.80 -0.24 -3.36
C GLN A 285 6.96 -0.50 -4.86
N ARG A 286 8.09 -0.08 -5.44
CA ARG A 286 8.44 -0.22 -6.87
C ARG A 286 7.84 -1.50 -7.51
N GLY A 287 7.04 -1.31 -8.56
CA GLY A 287 6.19 -2.36 -9.14
C GLY A 287 4.94 -2.65 -8.28
N HIS A 288 4.22 -1.59 -7.93
CA HIS A 288 3.13 -1.55 -6.94
C HIS A 288 2.02 -2.57 -7.25
N GLY A 289 2.01 -3.69 -6.50
CA GLY A 289 1.09 -4.81 -6.67
C GLY A 289 1.46 -5.76 -7.82
N GLN A 290 2.16 -5.24 -8.83
CA GLN A 290 2.54 -5.99 -10.03
C GLN A 290 3.63 -7.03 -9.75
N VAL A 291 4.62 -6.73 -8.90
CA VAL A 291 5.69 -7.69 -8.58
C VAL A 291 5.12 -8.97 -7.97
N GLN A 292 4.21 -8.82 -7.01
CA GLN A 292 3.59 -9.96 -6.34
C GLN A 292 2.70 -10.75 -7.30
N THR A 293 1.98 -10.04 -8.17
CA THR A 293 1.08 -10.65 -9.17
C THR A 293 1.87 -11.42 -10.23
N HIS A 294 2.91 -10.81 -10.82
CA HIS A 294 3.75 -11.47 -11.80
C HIS A 294 4.49 -12.66 -11.19
N PHE A 295 4.95 -12.59 -9.93
CA PHE A 295 5.50 -13.78 -9.27
C PHE A 295 4.51 -14.96 -9.31
N ALA A 296 3.26 -14.74 -8.93
CA ALA A 296 2.26 -15.81 -8.89
C ALA A 296 1.85 -16.30 -10.30
N VAL A 297 1.56 -15.37 -11.21
CA VAL A 297 1.13 -15.70 -12.59
C VAL A 297 2.25 -16.35 -13.39
N GLU A 298 3.46 -15.81 -13.35
CA GLU A 298 4.60 -16.33 -14.13
C GLU A 298 5.08 -17.68 -13.58
N SER A 299 5.06 -17.86 -12.26
CA SER A 299 5.39 -19.16 -11.66
C SER A 299 4.38 -20.22 -12.09
N GLN A 300 3.08 -19.92 -12.06
CA GLN A 300 2.07 -20.86 -12.55
C GLN A 300 2.23 -21.16 -14.04
N LEU A 301 2.60 -20.15 -14.85
CA LEU A 301 2.81 -20.35 -16.29
C LEU A 301 3.99 -21.29 -16.58
N ASP A 302 5.09 -21.21 -15.82
CA ASP A 302 6.19 -22.19 -15.88
C ASP A 302 5.72 -23.60 -15.51
N MET A 303 4.93 -23.74 -14.43
CA MET A 303 4.38 -25.03 -13.99
C MET A 303 3.40 -25.63 -15.01
N ILE A 304 2.66 -24.79 -15.74
CA ILE A 304 1.80 -25.22 -16.85
C ILE A 304 2.67 -25.68 -18.03
N ALA A 305 3.71 -24.92 -18.38
CA ALA A 305 4.62 -25.25 -19.46
C ALA A 305 5.30 -26.61 -19.22
N GLU A 306 5.77 -26.86 -17.99
CA GLU A 306 6.37 -28.13 -17.58
C GLU A 306 5.41 -29.31 -17.76
N GLU A 307 4.16 -29.18 -17.30
CA GLU A 307 3.15 -30.25 -17.42
C GLU A 307 2.81 -30.56 -18.88
N LEU A 308 2.69 -29.52 -19.71
CA LEU A 308 2.41 -29.66 -21.15
C LEU A 308 3.66 -30.01 -21.97
N ARG A 309 4.85 -30.01 -21.36
CA ARG A 309 6.15 -30.19 -22.02
C ARG A 309 6.38 -29.18 -23.14
N ILE A 310 5.97 -27.94 -22.91
CA ILE A 310 6.21 -26.79 -23.79
C ILE A 310 7.37 -26.00 -23.17
N ASP A 311 8.25 -25.45 -24.01
CA ASP A 311 9.29 -24.55 -23.51
C ASP A 311 8.65 -23.31 -22.84
N PRO A 312 9.11 -22.91 -21.64
CA PRO A 312 8.52 -21.76 -20.93
C PRO A 312 8.57 -20.44 -21.70
N ALA A 313 9.54 -20.23 -22.58
CA ALA A 313 9.57 -19.04 -23.44
C ALA A 313 8.56 -19.18 -24.59
N GLU A 314 8.40 -20.36 -25.17
CA GLU A 314 7.43 -20.60 -26.25
C GLU A 314 6.00 -20.32 -25.82
N ILE A 315 5.56 -20.80 -24.66
CA ILE A 315 4.19 -20.51 -24.17
C ILE A 315 3.97 -19.01 -23.94
N ARG A 316 4.99 -18.27 -23.51
CA ARG A 316 4.91 -16.81 -23.31
C ARG A 316 4.83 -16.06 -24.63
N LEU A 317 5.72 -16.38 -25.57
CA LEU A 317 5.76 -15.77 -26.89
C LEU A 317 4.46 -16.02 -27.65
N LYS A 318 3.92 -17.24 -27.55
CA LYS A 318 2.66 -17.61 -28.17
C LYS A 318 1.49 -16.73 -27.71
N ASN A 319 1.44 -16.46 -26.41
CA ASN A 319 0.37 -15.69 -25.82
C ASN A 319 0.71 -14.20 -25.71
N ALA A 320 1.88 -13.73 -26.14
CA ALA A 320 2.28 -12.33 -26.02
C ALA A 320 1.30 -11.40 -26.73
N LEU A 321 0.88 -10.33 -26.03
CA LEU A 321 0.21 -9.19 -26.64
C LEU A 321 1.13 -8.53 -27.66
N GLN A 322 0.55 -8.06 -28.75
CA GLN A 322 1.22 -7.37 -29.85
C GLN A 322 0.74 -5.92 -29.96
N THR A 323 1.55 -5.10 -30.62
CA THR A 323 1.15 -3.73 -30.97
C THR A 323 -0.15 -3.75 -31.79
N GLY A 324 -1.15 -2.97 -31.35
CA GLY A 324 -2.49 -2.92 -31.94
C GLY A 324 -3.50 -3.86 -31.29
N ASP A 325 -3.08 -4.80 -30.44
CA ASP A 325 -4.02 -5.65 -29.71
C ASP A 325 -4.90 -4.81 -28.75
N VAL A 326 -6.11 -5.31 -28.51
CA VAL A 326 -7.00 -4.81 -27.46
C VAL A 326 -7.20 -5.93 -26.46
N THR A 327 -6.80 -5.67 -25.22
CA THR A 327 -7.00 -6.60 -24.10
C THR A 327 -8.48 -6.78 -23.77
N VAL A 328 -8.82 -7.84 -23.03
CA VAL A 328 -10.21 -8.17 -22.68
C VAL A 328 -10.92 -7.07 -21.86
N ASN A 329 -10.16 -6.23 -21.15
CA ASN A 329 -10.68 -5.07 -20.43
C ASN A 329 -10.62 -3.76 -21.24
N GLY A 330 -10.33 -3.84 -22.54
CA GLY A 330 -10.38 -2.71 -23.47
C GLY A 330 -9.12 -1.85 -23.55
N LEU A 331 -8.01 -2.23 -22.93
CA LEU A 331 -6.74 -1.48 -23.08
C LEU A 331 -6.16 -1.73 -24.47
N GLN A 332 -5.87 -0.64 -25.18
CA GLN A 332 -5.19 -0.65 -26.46
C GLN A 332 -3.67 -0.71 -26.25
N ILE A 333 -3.03 -1.71 -26.85
CA ILE A 333 -1.58 -1.89 -26.79
C ILE A 333 -0.93 -1.02 -27.87
N ILE A 334 -0.46 0.16 -27.47
CA ILE A 334 0.17 1.15 -28.37
C ILE A 334 1.55 0.69 -28.83
N SER A 335 2.26 -0.07 -27.98
CA SER A 335 3.54 -0.71 -28.32
C SER A 335 3.75 -1.97 -27.47
N ALA A 336 4.35 -2.98 -28.07
CA ALA A 336 4.75 -4.22 -27.42
C ALA A 336 6.07 -4.72 -28.02
N GLY A 337 7.06 -4.99 -27.17
CA GLY A 337 8.37 -5.52 -27.56
C GLY A 337 8.72 -6.84 -26.89
N LEU A 338 7.72 -7.57 -26.37
CA LEU A 338 7.95 -8.85 -25.68
C LEU A 338 8.45 -9.95 -26.63
N SER A 339 8.10 -9.85 -27.91
CA SER A 339 8.46 -10.86 -28.93
C SER A 339 9.76 -10.54 -29.69
N GLU A 340 10.44 -9.44 -29.38
CA GLU A 340 11.75 -9.05 -29.96
C GLU A 340 12.90 -9.67 -29.16
#